data_AF-A0A645IX41-F1
#
_entry.id   AF-A0A645IX41-F1
#
_cell.length_a   1.000
_cell.length_b   1.000
_cell.length_c   1.000
_cell.angle_alpha   90.00
_cell.angle_beta   90.00
_cell.angle_gamma   90.00
#
_symmetry.space_group_name_H-M   'P 1'
#
loop_
_entity.id
_entity.type
_entity.pdbx_description
1 polymer ?
#
loop_
_entity_poly.entity_id
_entity_poly.type
_entity_poly.pdbx_seq_one_letter_code
_entity_poly.pdbx_strand_id
1 'polypeptide(L)'
;MIVELKSGGDWKTLCPKTLELLTAYQGDYCVESFHPLLVRWFYLNAPQILRGQLSEAARYSRKGLPLYQAILMSRLFTNIVTHPHFIAYRVGPKCLSVRLSECFGAMRVAWTARPTDDHAKLTRQNDAIIFEHYLPETRF
;
A
#
# COMPACT_ATOMS: atom_id res chain seq x y z
N MET A 1 -6.61 -4.51 -11.98
CA MET A 1 -5.73 -3.33 -12.15
C MET A 1 -5.41 -2.74 -10.78
N ILE A 2 -4.16 -2.35 -10.51
CA ILE A 2 -3.78 -1.67 -9.27
C ILE A 2 -3.52 -0.19 -9.60
N VAL A 3 -4.13 0.72 -8.86
CA VAL A 3 -4.04 2.17 -9.11
C VAL A 3 -3.41 2.87 -7.91
N GLU A 4 -2.17 3.36 -8.09
CA GLU A 4 -1.46 4.15 -7.07
C GLU A 4 -1.87 5.63 -7.16
N LEU A 5 -2.34 6.19 -6.04
CA LEU A 5 -2.63 7.62 -5.90
C LEU A 5 -1.52 8.35 -5.14
N LYS A 6 -1.00 9.42 -5.74
CA LYS A 6 0.09 10.23 -5.18
C LYS A 6 -0.44 11.55 -4.62
N SER A 7 -0.06 11.87 -3.39
CA SER A 7 -0.50 13.06 -2.66
C SER A 7 0.27 14.35 -2.99
N GLY A 8 0.97 14.41 -4.13
CA GLY A 8 1.85 15.52 -4.48
C GLY A 8 1.15 16.84 -4.81
N GLY A 9 -0.18 16.84 -4.93
CA GLY A 9 -1.00 18.01 -5.27
C GLY A 9 -2.34 18.01 -4.50
N ASP A 10 -3.40 18.52 -5.14
CA ASP A 10 -4.74 18.55 -4.55
C ASP A 10 -5.38 17.14 -4.52
N TRP A 11 -5.00 16.36 -3.51
CA TRP A 11 -5.52 15.02 -3.31
C TRP A 11 -7.01 14.99 -2.96
N LYS A 12 -7.58 16.10 -2.45
CA LYS A 12 -9.01 16.18 -2.11
C LYS A 12 -9.88 16.17 -3.35
N THR A 13 -9.42 16.79 -4.44
CA THR A 13 -10.06 16.71 -5.76
C THR A 13 -9.67 15.44 -6.51
N LEU A 14 -8.44 14.94 -6.30
CA LEU A 14 -7.98 13.69 -6.92
C LEU A 14 -8.87 12.49 -6.57
N CYS A 15 -9.21 12.30 -5.29
CA CYS A 15 -9.95 11.10 -4.88
C CYS A 15 -11.35 10.99 -5.49
N PRO A 16 -12.22 12.03 -5.47
CA PRO A 16 -13.52 12.00 -6.12
C PRO A 16 -13.42 11.75 -7.63
N LYS A 17 -12.51 12.43 -8.33
CA LYS A 17 -12.33 12.25 -9.78
C LYS A 17 -11.82 10.85 -10.13
N THR A 18 -10.92 10.31 -9.32
CA THR A 18 -10.45 8.93 -9.48
C THR A 18 -11.62 7.96 -9.30
N LEU A 19 -12.43 8.15 -8.25
CA LEU A 19 -13.59 7.30 -7.99
C LEU A 19 -14.58 7.30 -9.18
N GLU A 20 -14.86 8.47 -9.75
CA GLU A 20 -15.72 8.62 -10.93
C GLU A 20 -15.20 7.80 -12.12
N LEU A 21 -13.90 7.94 -12.45
CA LEU A 21 -13.26 7.20 -13.53
C LEU A 21 -13.23 5.69 -13.29
N LEU A 22 -12.94 5.27 -12.05
CA LEU A 22 -12.88 3.85 -11.69
C LEU A 22 -14.26 3.20 -11.65
N THR A 23 -15.31 3.96 -11.32
CA THR A 23 -16.69 3.44 -11.35
C THR A 23 -17.15 3.13 -12.78
N ALA A 24 -16.63 3.86 -13.78
CA ALA A 24 -16.91 3.58 -15.19
C ALA A 24 -16.11 2.38 -15.74
N TYR A 25 -15.04 1.96 -15.06
CA TYR A 25 -14.18 0.87 -15.51
C TYR A 25 -14.83 -0.50 -15.21
N GLN A 26 -14.90 -1.37 -16.23
CA GLN A 26 -15.61 -2.66 -16.15
C GLN A 26 -14.77 -3.83 -15.61
N GLY A 27 -13.46 -3.62 -15.39
CA GLY A 27 -12.57 -4.66 -14.87
C GLY A 27 -12.36 -4.54 -13.36
N ASP A 28 -11.79 -5.59 -12.76
CA ASP A 28 -11.41 -5.55 -11.34
C ASP A 28 -10.31 -4.53 -11.09
N TYR A 29 -10.48 -3.73 -10.05
CA TYR A 29 -9.47 -2.76 -9.65
C TYR A 29 -9.32 -2.65 -8.14
N CYS A 30 -8.15 -2.19 -7.73
CA CYS A 30 -7.90 -1.74 -6.38
C CYS A 30 -7.12 -0.43 -6.39
N VAL A 31 -7.25 0.32 -5.31
CA VAL A 31 -6.55 1.59 -5.12
C VAL A 31 -5.52 1.46 -4.02
N GLU A 32 -4.37 2.10 -4.17
CA GLU A 32 -3.34 2.15 -3.14
C GLU A 32 -2.70 3.53 -3.05
N SER A 33 -2.12 3.85 -1.89
CA SER A 33 -1.37 5.10 -1.70
C SER A 33 -0.37 4.98 -0.57
N PHE A 34 0.72 5.74 -0.66
CA PHE A 34 1.62 5.98 0.48
C PHE A 34 0.97 6.90 1.53
N HIS A 35 -0.02 7.70 1.14
CA HIS A 35 -0.58 8.72 2.01
C HIS A 35 -1.85 8.20 2.73
N PRO A 36 -1.83 8.03 4.07
CA PRO A 36 -2.90 7.36 4.79
C PRO A 36 -4.26 8.06 4.70
N LEU A 37 -4.28 9.40 4.59
CA LEU A 37 -5.55 10.12 4.44
C LEU A 37 -6.27 9.81 3.12
N LEU A 38 -5.56 9.47 2.04
CA LEU A 38 -6.20 9.07 0.80
C LEU A 38 -6.88 7.71 1.00
N VAL A 39 -6.18 6.74 1.59
CA VAL A 39 -6.75 5.43 1.92
C VAL A 39 -7.97 5.58 2.84
N ARG A 40 -7.89 6.43 3.87
CA ARG A 40 -9.03 6.73 4.76
C ARG A 40 -10.19 7.39 4.02
N TRP A 41 -9.92 8.26 3.05
CA TRP A 41 -10.98 8.87 2.25
C TRP A 41 -11.76 7.80 1.49
N PHE A 42 -11.09 6.82 0.87
CA PHE A 42 -11.75 5.69 0.22
C PHE A 42 -12.48 4.78 1.23
N TYR A 43 -11.92 4.56 2.41
CA TYR A 43 -12.62 3.84 3.49
C TYR A 43 -13.99 4.45 3.81
N LEU A 44 -14.07 5.80 3.87
CA LEU A 44 -15.31 6.50 4.24
C LEU A 44 -16.28 6.71 3.07
N ASN A 45 -15.78 7.00 1.87
CA ASN A 45 -16.60 7.44 0.74
C ASN A 45 -16.88 6.32 -0.27
N ALA A 46 -16.04 5.29 -0.31
CA ALA A 46 -16.18 4.16 -1.23
C ALA A 46 -15.73 2.85 -0.56
N PRO A 47 -16.40 2.42 0.53
CA PRO A 47 -16.00 1.25 1.31
C PRO A 47 -15.97 -0.06 0.49
N GLN A 48 -16.75 -0.13 -0.59
CA GLN A 48 -16.82 -1.26 -1.52
C GLN A 48 -15.54 -1.46 -2.34
N ILE A 49 -14.68 -0.43 -2.46
CA ILE A 49 -13.45 -0.51 -3.25
C ILE A 49 -12.35 -1.18 -2.44
N LEU A 50 -11.65 -2.12 -3.07
CA LEU A 50 -10.46 -2.74 -2.50
C LEU A 50 -9.35 -1.69 -2.41
N ARG A 51 -8.83 -1.46 -1.20
CA ARG A 51 -7.92 -0.35 -0.89
C ARG A 51 -6.71 -0.85 -0.12
N GLY A 52 -5.54 -0.34 -0.47
CA GLY A 52 -4.27 -0.74 0.11
C GLY A 52 -3.44 0.43 0.62
N GLN A 53 -2.64 0.14 1.64
CA GLN A 53 -1.66 1.09 2.15
C GLN A 53 -0.26 0.69 1.67
N LEU A 54 0.40 1.58 0.93
CA LEU A 54 1.82 1.45 0.60
C LEU A 54 2.66 1.91 1.80
N SER A 55 3.69 1.15 2.12
CA SER A 55 4.52 1.39 3.31
C SER A 55 6.01 1.12 3.07
N GLU A 56 6.77 2.14 3.46
CA GLU A 56 8.23 2.23 3.66
C GLU A 56 8.85 1.48 4.84
N ALA A 57 10.19 1.34 4.89
CA ALA A 57 10.89 1.59 6.16
C ALA A 57 11.19 3.10 6.30
N ALA A 58 11.24 3.63 7.53
CA ALA A 58 11.40 5.07 7.78
C ALA A 58 12.69 5.63 7.16
N ARG A 59 13.75 4.84 7.18
CA ARG A 59 15.06 5.11 6.54
C ARG A 59 14.99 5.41 5.04
N TYR A 60 13.93 4.97 4.35
CA TYR A 60 13.74 5.20 2.91
C TYR A 60 12.72 6.32 2.62
N SER A 61 11.80 6.56 3.55
CA SER A 61 10.79 7.63 3.47
C SER A 61 11.41 9.01 3.78
N ARG A 62 12.21 9.53 2.83
CA ARG A 62 12.76 10.89 2.68
C ARG A 62 13.41 11.60 3.90
N LYS A 63 14.65 12.01 3.66
CA LYS A 63 15.34 13.16 4.28
C LYS A 63 14.43 14.40 4.28
N GLY A 64 14.19 15.01 5.44
CA GLY A 64 13.63 16.37 5.56
C GLY A 64 12.30 16.53 6.31
N LEU A 65 11.67 15.45 6.80
CA LEU A 65 10.53 15.57 7.71
C LEU A 65 11.01 15.49 9.18
N PRO A 66 10.45 16.29 10.09
CA PRO A 66 10.71 16.17 11.52
C PRO A 66 10.42 14.75 11.98
N LEU A 67 11.29 14.16 12.81
CA LEU A 67 11.18 12.77 13.27
C LEU A 67 9.80 12.45 13.86
N TYR A 68 9.15 13.41 14.53
CA TYR A 68 7.81 13.24 15.08
C TYR A 68 6.70 13.13 14.02
N GLN A 69 6.78 13.92 12.93
CA GLN A 69 5.86 13.80 11.79
C GLN A 69 6.17 12.54 10.99
N ALA A 70 7.45 12.21 10.86
CA ALA A 70 7.87 10.96 10.27
C ALA A 70 7.36 9.77 11.08
N ILE A 71 7.28 9.82 12.42
CA ILE A 71 6.73 8.75 13.27
C ILE A 71 5.19 8.73 13.25
N LEU A 72 4.55 9.90 13.29
CA LEU A 72 3.08 10.03 13.24
C LEU A 72 2.53 9.59 11.88
N MET A 73 3.21 9.97 10.79
CA MET A 73 2.97 9.39 9.46
C MET A 73 3.50 7.97 9.36
N SER A 74 4.60 7.62 10.06
CA SER A 74 5.16 6.26 10.08
C SER A 74 4.46 5.33 11.05
N ARG A 75 3.20 5.09 10.73
CA ARG A 75 2.66 3.74 10.74
C ARG A 75 2.00 3.26 12.03
N LEU A 76 2.08 3.85 13.23
CA LEU A 76 1.49 3.15 14.40
C LEU A 76 -0.04 3.19 14.49
N PHE A 77 -0.66 4.35 14.26
CA PHE A 77 -2.12 4.51 14.43
C PHE A 77 -2.88 4.66 13.12
N THR A 78 -2.23 5.20 12.08
CA THR A 78 -2.90 5.45 10.80
C THR A 78 -3.36 4.17 10.14
N ASN A 79 -2.58 3.09 10.17
CA ASN A 79 -2.95 1.82 9.54
C ASN A 79 -4.15 1.12 10.21
N ILE A 80 -4.35 1.34 11.51
CA ILE A 80 -5.53 0.82 12.23
C ILE A 80 -6.76 1.66 11.87
N VAL A 81 -6.59 2.98 11.77
CA VAL A 81 -7.69 3.92 11.45
C VAL A 81 -8.08 3.87 9.97
N THR A 82 -7.17 3.51 9.07
CA THR A 82 -7.44 3.43 7.62
C THR A 82 -8.06 2.09 7.19
N HIS A 83 -8.03 1.07 8.06
CA HIS A 83 -8.52 -0.29 7.82
C HIS A 83 -8.29 -0.76 6.36
N PRO A 84 -7.02 -0.82 5.92
CA PRO A 84 -6.69 -1.21 4.56
C PRO A 84 -6.98 -2.70 4.37
N HIS A 85 -7.47 -3.08 3.19
CA HIS A 85 -7.69 -4.49 2.84
C HIS A 85 -6.36 -5.21 2.58
N PHE A 86 -5.33 -4.47 2.14
CA PHE A 86 -4.00 -5.00 1.93
C PHE A 86 -2.92 -3.99 2.28
N ILE A 87 -1.73 -4.47 2.60
CA ILE A 87 -0.56 -3.62 2.85
C ILE A 87 0.56 -4.04 1.92
N ALA A 88 0.96 -3.09 1.07
CA ALA A 88 2.12 -3.21 0.21
C ALA A 88 3.35 -2.66 0.94
N TYR A 89 4.22 -3.57 1.41
CA TYR A 89 5.46 -3.23 2.11
C TYR A 89 6.71 -3.51 1.27
N ARG A 90 7.68 -2.61 1.31
CA ARG A 90 8.93 -2.79 0.57
C ARG A 90 9.66 -4.03 1.08
N VAL A 91 10.23 -4.85 0.19
CA VAL A 91 11.06 -6.00 0.59
C VAL A 91 12.09 -5.57 1.64
N GLY A 92 12.01 -6.15 2.84
CA GLY A 92 12.81 -5.74 3.99
C GLY A 92 12.13 -5.98 5.35
N PRO A 93 12.75 -5.53 6.45
CA PRO A 93 12.19 -5.72 7.79
C PRO A 93 10.93 -4.88 8.01
N LYS A 94 9.79 -5.55 8.20
CA LYS A 94 8.48 -4.94 8.48
C LYS A 94 8.45 -4.26 9.86
N CYS A 95 7.92 -3.04 9.93
CA CYS A 95 7.64 -2.35 11.19
C CYS A 95 6.49 -3.02 11.98
N LEU A 96 6.43 -2.78 13.29
CA LEU A 96 5.44 -3.40 14.19
C LEU A 96 3.99 -3.22 13.71
N SER A 97 3.66 -2.03 13.22
CA SER A 97 2.30 -1.72 12.82
C SER A 97 1.85 -2.33 11.50
N VAL A 98 2.79 -2.60 10.59
CA VAL A 98 2.52 -3.42 9.41
C VAL A 98 2.14 -4.82 9.88
N ARG A 99 2.95 -5.42 10.76
CA ARG A 99 2.66 -6.73 11.34
C ARG A 99 1.32 -6.77 12.08
N LEU A 100 0.98 -5.68 12.78
CA LEU A 100 -0.28 -5.56 13.50
C LEU A 100 -1.47 -5.53 12.54
N SER A 101 -1.41 -4.74 11.47
CA SER A 101 -2.47 -4.73 10.45
C SER A 101 -2.58 -6.06 9.70
N GLU A 102 -1.46 -6.74 9.45
CA GLU A 102 -1.47 -8.11 8.92
C GLU A 102 -2.13 -9.11 9.91
N CYS A 103 -1.95 -8.91 11.22
CA CYS A 103 -2.61 -9.68 12.27
C CYS A 103 -4.13 -9.41 12.28
N PHE A 104 -4.56 -8.20 11.93
CA PHE A 104 -5.96 -7.84 11.74
C PHE A 104 -6.55 -8.30 10.39
N GLY A 105 -5.83 -9.13 9.63
CA GLY A 105 -6.34 -9.76 8.40
C GLY A 105 -6.07 -9.00 7.12
N ALA A 106 -5.24 -7.95 7.13
CA ALA A 106 -4.83 -7.29 5.90
C ALA A 106 -3.94 -8.23 5.05
N MET A 107 -4.24 -8.33 3.75
CA MET A 107 -3.44 -9.09 2.80
C MET A 107 -2.01 -8.52 2.71
N ARG A 108 -1.02 -9.41 2.70
CA ARG A 108 0.40 -9.09 2.71
C ARG A 108 0.90 -8.95 1.27
N VAL A 109 1.29 -7.76 0.88
CA VAL A 109 1.88 -7.51 -0.45
C VAL A 109 3.32 -7.05 -0.27
N ALA A 110 4.27 -7.71 -0.94
CA ALA A 110 5.65 -7.24 -1.00
C ALA A 110 5.89 -6.44 -2.27
N TRP A 111 6.49 -5.25 -2.20
CA TRP A 111 6.83 -4.46 -3.39
C TRP A 111 8.32 -4.16 -3.52
N THR A 112 8.77 -3.91 -4.75
CA THR A 112 10.19 -3.83 -5.15
C THR A 112 10.95 -5.15 -4.99
N ALA A 113 10.33 -6.30 -5.33
CA ALA A 113 11.11 -7.53 -5.43
C ALA A 113 12.05 -7.46 -6.63
N ARG A 114 13.32 -7.82 -6.44
CA ARG A 114 14.39 -7.82 -7.47
C ARG A 114 14.92 -9.24 -7.69
N PRO A 115 15.61 -9.52 -8.80
CA PRO A 115 16.14 -10.86 -9.10
C PRO A 115 17.12 -11.40 -8.06
N THR A 116 17.76 -10.51 -7.31
CA THR A 116 18.70 -10.84 -6.23
C THR A 116 18.01 -11.24 -4.93
N ASP A 117 16.70 -11.00 -4.81
CA ASP A 117 15.93 -11.34 -3.62
C ASP A 117 15.54 -12.82 -3.64
N ASP A 118 15.38 -13.41 -2.45
CA ASP A 118 14.89 -14.77 -2.30
C ASP A 118 13.38 -14.83 -2.59
N HIS A 119 13.02 -15.08 -3.86
CA HIS A 119 11.63 -15.18 -4.31
C HIS A 119 10.86 -16.31 -3.61
N ALA A 120 11.52 -17.43 -3.30
CA ALA A 120 10.86 -18.54 -2.60
C ALA A 120 10.42 -18.09 -1.20
N LYS A 121 11.28 -17.35 -0.50
CA LYS A 121 10.94 -16.74 0.79
C LYS A 121 9.85 -15.67 0.65
N LEU A 122 9.95 -14.79 -0.35
CA LEU A 122 8.96 -13.72 -0.55
C LEU A 122 7.55 -14.29 -0.83
N THR A 123 7.48 -15.33 -1.67
CA THR A 123 6.22 -16.00 -2.02
C THR A 123 5.61 -16.75 -0.84
N ARG A 124 6.44 -17.31 0.05
CA ARG A 124 5.95 -17.96 1.28
C ARG A 124 5.42 -16.99 2.33
N GLN A 125 5.92 -15.75 2.33
CA GLN A 125 5.65 -14.78 3.39
C GLN A 125 4.59 -13.73 3.02
N ASN A 126 4.23 -13.62 1.74
CA ASN A 126 3.33 -12.60 1.22
C ASN A 126 2.33 -13.24 0.26
N ASP A 127 1.12 -12.71 0.24
CA ASP A 127 0.01 -13.18 -0.59
C ASP A 127 0.15 -12.67 -2.03
N ALA A 128 0.81 -11.52 -2.22
CA ALA A 128 1.16 -10.99 -3.54
C ALA A 128 2.54 -10.32 -3.55
N ILE A 129 3.14 -10.24 -4.74
CA ILE A 129 4.47 -9.65 -4.96
C ILE A 129 4.41 -8.70 -6.17
N ILE A 130 4.79 -7.45 -5.95
CA ILE A 130 5.05 -6.45 -6.98
C ILE A 130 6.57 -6.46 -7.25
N PHE A 131 6.92 -6.82 -8.48
CA PHE A 131 8.29 -7.08 -8.89
C PHE A 131 8.81 -6.05 -9.90
N GLU A 132 10.13 -5.89 -9.94
CA GLU A 132 10.81 -5.03 -10.90
C GLU A 132 11.99 -5.78 -11.53
N HIS A 133 12.24 -5.52 -12.81
CA HIS A 133 13.44 -6.00 -13.54
C HIS A 133 13.55 -7.53 -13.75
N TYR A 134 12.44 -8.28 -13.68
CA TYR A 134 12.36 -9.66 -14.18
C TYR A 134 10.91 -10.07 -14.47
N LEU A 135 10.75 -11.21 -15.14
CA LEU A 135 9.47 -11.89 -15.31
C LEU A 135 9.45 -13.11 -14.38
N PRO A 136 8.57 -13.14 -13.35
CA PRO A 136 8.39 -14.34 -12.55
C PRO A 136 7.74 -15.45 -13.37
N GLU A 137 8.00 -16.71 -12.99
CA GLU A 137 7.25 -17.85 -13.52
C GLU A 137 5.77 -17.72 -13.14
N THR A 138 4.87 -17.85 -14.10
CA THR A 138 3.43 -17.81 -13.87
C THR A 138 2.98 -19.10 -13.17
N ARG A 139 2.37 -18.96 -11.99
CA ARG A 139 1.62 -20.03 -11.33
C ARG A 139 0.15 -19.64 -11.29
N PHE A 140 -0.69 -20.49 -11.88
CA PHE A 140 -2.15 -20.36 -11.94
C PHE A 140 -2.78 -21.17 -10.81
#